data_AF-A0A0J7JSR2-F1
#
_entry.id   AF-A0A0J7JSR2-F1
#
_cell.length_a   1.000
_cell.length_b   1.000
_cell.length_c   1.000
_cell.angle_alpha   90.00
_cell.angle_beta   90.00
_cell.angle_gamma   90.00
#
_symmetry.space_group_name_H-M   'P 1'
#
loop_
_entity.id
_entity.type
_entity.pdbx_description
1 polymer ?
#
loop_
_entity_poly.entity_id
_entity_poly.type
_entity_poly.pdbx_seq_one_letter_code
_entity_poly.pdbx_strand_id
1 'polypeptide(L)'
;MVEIVMLATTQYNKSVINRRPADIVLTHPDEPQVEIHNRIQKAQTALRAKENASRQNRTFDVGEKVLVKSNRRLGNKLTPLCEEKAVEADMGTTVLIEGRVVNKDHLKCRAHQRSPCRA
;
A
#
# COMPACT_ATOMS: atom_id res chain seq x y z
N MET A 1 10.43 28.06 0.44
CA MET A 1 9.76 26.79 0.81
C MET A 1 8.63 26.43 -0.16
N VAL A 2 7.73 27.36 -0.49
CA VAL A 2 6.62 27.17 -1.46
C VAL A 2 7.10 26.72 -2.85
N GLU A 3 8.18 27.30 -3.37
CA GLU A 3 8.73 26.93 -4.68
C GLU A 3 9.21 25.47 -4.76
N ILE A 4 9.79 24.95 -3.68
CA ILE A 4 10.27 23.56 -3.59
C ILE A 4 9.08 22.60 -3.58
N VAL A 5 8.01 22.96 -2.86
CA VAL A 5 6.75 22.19 -2.85
C VAL A 5 6.14 22.16 -4.24
N MET A 6 6.03 23.30 -4.91
CA MET A 6 5.53 23.37 -6.30
C MET A 6 6.36 22.52 -7.26
N LEU A 7 7.69 22.59 -7.19
CA LEU A 7 8.60 21.79 -8.02
C LEU A 7 8.42 20.29 -7.77
N ALA A 8 8.34 19.88 -6.50
CA ALA A 8 8.13 18.49 -6.11
C ALA A 8 6.76 17.97 -6.59
N THR A 9 5.68 18.74 -6.43
CA THR A 9 4.35 18.39 -6.93
C THR A 9 4.37 18.26 -8.45
N THR A 10 5.07 19.17 -9.13
CA THR A 10 5.18 19.18 -10.59
C THR A 10 5.97 17.98 -11.13
N GLN A 11 7.00 17.53 -10.41
CA GLN A 11 7.77 16.33 -10.75
C GLN A 11 6.98 15.05 -10.45
N TYR A 12 6.30 14.97 -9.30
CA TYR A 12 5.43 13.86 -8.94
C TYR A 12 4.30 13.67 -9.96
N ASN A 13 3.72 14.78 -10.42
CA ASN A 13 2.68 14.76 -11.45
C ASN A 13 3.20 14.31 -12.83
N LYS A 14 4.51 14.45 -13.12
CA LYS A 14 5.14 13.92 -14.34
C LYS A 14 5.52 12.43 -14.24
N SER A 15 5.62 11.87 -13.04
CA SER A 15 6.11 10.49 -12.85
C SER A 15 4.98 9.45 -12.84
N VAL A 16 3.74 9.85 -12.52
CA VAL A 16 2.59 8.93 -12.43
C VAL A 16 1.96 8.65 -13.79
N ILE A 17 2.06 9.61 -14.71
CA ILE A 17 1.68 9.51 -16.13
C ILE A 17 2.84 10.19 -16.87
N ASN A 18 3.27 9.69 -18.04
CA ASN A 18 4.37 10.30 -18.84
C ASN A 18 4.14 11.78 -19.25
N ARG A 19 3.07 12.42 -18.75
CA ARG A 19 2.66 13.81 -18.90
C ARG A 19 1.98 14.29 -17.60
N ARG A 20 2.03 15.59 -17.29
CA ARG A 20 1.30 16.11 -16.12
C ARG A 20 -0.21 15.98 -16.37
N PRO A 21 -1.03 15.64 -15.35
CA PRO A 21 -2.48 15.65 -15.48
C PRO A 21 -3.05 16.97 -16.00
N ALA A 22 -2.46 18.10 -15.57
CA ALA A 22 -2.81 19.42 -16.09
C ALA A 22 -2.56 19.55 -17.60
N ASP A 23 -1.47 18.97 -18.11
CA ASP A 23 -1.17 18.97 -19.54
C ASP A 23 -2.18 18.10 -20.30
N ILE A 24 -2.65 16.98 -19.73
CA ILE A 24 -3.68 16.13 -20.36
C ILE A 24 -5.00 16.91 -20.52
N VAL A 25 -5.40 17.65 -19.49
CA VAL A 25 -6.62 18.50 -19.52
C VAL A 25 -6.48 19.65 -20.50
N LEU A 26 -5.29 20.27 -20.60
CA LEU A 26 -5.05 21.42 -21.48
C LEU A 26 -4.83 21.03 -22.95
N THR A 27 -4.34 19.82 -23.24
CA THR A 27 -4.09 19.36 -24.62
C THR A 27 -5.38 18.92 -25.32
N HIS A 28 -6.42 18.59 -24.56
CA HIS A 28 -7.71 18.14 -25.08
C HIS A 28 -8.87 18.91 -24.39
N PRO A 29 -8.98 20.23 -24.62
CA PRO A 29 -10.02 21.04 -23.98
C PRO A 29 -11.45 20.64 -24.38
N ASP A 30 -11.58 20.00 -25.55
CA ASP A 30 -12.86 19.53 -26.10
C ASP A 30 -13.19 18.08 -25.69
N GLU A 31 -12.26 17.34 -25.06
CA GLU A 31 -12.57 16.02 -24.50
C GLU A 31 -13.42 16.19 -23.23
N PRO A 32 -14.49 15.40 -23.06
CA PRO A 32 -15.29 15.45 -21.85
C PRO A 32 -14.41 15.09 -20.64
N GLN A 33 -14.47 15.91 -19.58
CA GLN A 33 -13.63 15.75 -18.37
C GLN A 33 -13.69 14.34 -17.75
N VAL A 34 -14.80 13.63 -17.96
CA VAL A 34 -15.00 12.24 -17.53
C VAL A 34 -14.01 11.28 -18.20
N GLU A 35 -13.72 11.46 -19.49
CA GLU A 35 -12.76 10.61 -20.22
C GLU A 35 -11.32 10.86 -19.75
N ILE A 36 -10.96 12.12 -19.51
CA ILE A 36 -9.67 12.50 -18.94
C ILE A 36 -9.51 11.91 -17.53
N HIS A 37 -10.54 12.03 -16.69
CA HIS A 37 -10.54 11.44 -15.35
C HIS A 37 -10.36 9.91 -15.41
N ASN A 38 -11.10 9.23 -16.29
CA ASN A 38 -11.00 7.78 -16.48
C ASN A 38 -9.60 7.36 -16.96
N ARG A 39 -8.97 8.12 -17.86
CA ARG A 39 -7.60 7.87 -18.34
C ARG A 39 -6.58 8.01 -17.21
N ILE A 40 -6.69 9.06 -16.39
CA ILE A 40 -5.83 9.29 -15.23
C ILE A 40 -6.00 8.16 -14.23
N GLN A 41 -7.24 7.83 -13.88
CA GLN A 41 -7.56 6.76 -12.94
C GLN A 41 -7.02 5.43 -13.43
N LYS A 42 -7.22 5.08 -14.71
CA LYS A 42 -6.71 3.83 -15.31
C LYS A 42 -5.17 3.75 -15.25
N ALA A 43 -4.47 4.84 -15.58
CA ALA A 43 -3.01 4.89 -15.52
C ALA A 43 -2.49 4.70 -14.08
N GLN A 44 -3.13 5.38 -13.11
CA GLN A 44 -2.79 5.24 -11.70
C GLN A 44 -3.04 3.82 -11.17
N THR A 45 -4.17 3.21 -11.53
CA THR A 45 -4.50 1.85 -11.12
C THR A 45 -3.51 0.83 -11.71
N ALA A 46 -3.13 0.99 -12.99
CA ALA A 46 -2.15 0.12 -13.64
C ALA A 46 -0.75 0.25 -13.00
N LEU A 47 -0.32 1.48 -12.68
CA LEU A 47 0.95 1.72 -11.99
C LEU A 47 0.95 1.09 -10.60
N ARG A 48 -0.12 1.30 -9.82
CA ARG A 48 -0.28 0.67 -8.50
C ARG A 48 -0.28 -0.85 -8.57
N ALA A 49 -0.94 -1.45 -9.58
CA ALA A 49 -0.93 -2.89 -9.77
C ALA A 49 0.48 -3.42 -10.08
N LYS A 50 1.23 -2.72 -10.94
CA LYS A 50 2.61 -3.08 -11.29
C LYS A 50 3.56 -2.95 -10.09
N GLU A 51 3.49 -1.86 -9.35
CA GLU A 51 4.39 -1.60 -8.22
C GLU A 51 4.06 -2.46 -6.99
N ASN A 52 2.78 -2.80 -6.79
CA ASN A 52 2.34 -3.63 -5.67
C ASN A 52 2.20 -5.11 -6.01
N ALA A 53 2.62 -5.55 -7.21
CA ALA A 53 2.52 -6.95 -7.63
C ALA A 53 3.21 -7.92 -6.65
N SER A 54 4.30 -7.50 -6.00
CA SER A 54 4.99 -8.30 -4.98
C SER A 54 4.41 -8.18 -3.57
N ARG A 55 3.49 -7.22 -3.33
CA ARG A 55 2.90 -6.92 -2.02
C ARG A 55 1.52 -7.55 -1.82
N GLN A 56 0.83 -7.92 -2.90
CA GLN A 56 -0.58 -8.35 -2.86
C GLN A 56 -0.81 -9.83 -2.54
N ASN A 57 0.25 -10.62 -2.48
CA ASN A 57 0.11 -12.06 -2.56
C ASN A 57 -0.23 -12.72 -1.22
N ARG A 58 0.04 -12.10 -0.08
CA ARG A 58 -0.17 -12.78 1.22
C ARG A 58 -1.65 -12.79 1.60
N THR A 59 -2.30 -13.94 1.61
CA THR A 59 -3.63 -14.13 2.22
C THR A 59 -3.49 -14.72 3.62
N PHE A 60 -4.33 -14.29 4.55
CA PHE A 60 -4.37 -14.83 5.91
C PHE A 60 -5.75 -15.39 6.24
N ASP A 61 -5.77 -16.56 6.88
CA ASP A 61 -7.03 -17.17 7.31
C ASP A 61 -7.49 -16.60 8.66
N VAL A 62 -8.80 -16.57 8.88
CA VAL A 62 -9.37 -16.21 10.19
C VAL A 62 -8.92 -17.22 11.24
N GLY A 63 -8.32 -16.75 12.32
CA GLY A 63 -7.69 -17.56 13.37
C GLY A 63 -6.21 -17.88 13.13
N GLU A 64 -5.64 -17.48 11.99
CA GLU A 64 -4.21 -17.69 11.72
C GLU A 64 -3.34 -16.87 12.68
N LYS A 65 -2.29 -17.49 13.22
CA LYS A 65 -1.34 -16.83 14.13
C LYS A 65 -0.23 -16.14 13.36
N VAL A 66 -0.22 -14.82 13.42
CA VAL A 66 0.73 -13.95 12.74
C VAL A 66 1.60 -13.18 13.73
N LEU A 67 2.82 -12.87 13.34
CA LEU A 67 3.74 -12.06 14.14
C LEU A 67 3.62 -10.59 13.72
N VAL A 68 3.06 -9.76 14.59
CA VAL A 68 2.87 -8.32 14.39
C VAL A 68 4.10 -7.56 14.90
N LYS A 69 4.77 -6.78 14.04
CA LYS A 69 5.90 -5.94 14.46
C LYS A 69 5.44 -4.86 15.45
N SER A 70 6.12 -4.77 16.59
CA SER A 70 5.87 -3.70 17.56
C SER A 70 6.63 -2.43 17.18
N ASN A 71 5.92 -1.29 17.15
CA ASN A 71 6.48 0.00 16.79
C ASN A 71 7.08 0.68 18.03
N ARG A 72 8.14 0.10 18.62
CA ARG A 72 8.81 0.74 19.77
C ARG A 72 9.80 1.80 19.29
N ARG A 73 9.40 3.07 19.39
CA ARG A 73 10.34 4.19 19.49
C ARG A 73 10.97 4.15 20.87
N LEU A 74 12.31 4.06 20.88
CA LEU A 74 13.22 4.26 22.02
C LEU A 74 13.28 3.13 23.08
N GLY A 75 14.47 2.54 23.22
CA GLY A 75 15.09 2.40 24.53
C GLY A 75 15.16 1.03 25.21
N ASN A 76 14.59 -0.06 24.67
CA ASN A 76 14.73 -1.36 25.34
C ASN A 76 15.07 -2.50 24.38
N LYS A 77 16.30 -3.01 24.47
CA LYS A 77 16.81 -4.14 23.66
C LYS A 77 16.19 -5.50 24.04
N LEU A 78 15.51 -5.59 25.18
CA LEU A 78 15.00 -6.85 25.73
C LEU A 78 13.55 -7.15 25.34
N THR A 79 12.86 -6.21 24.69
CA THR A 79 11.44 -6.42 24.38
C THR A 79 11.29 -7.06 23.01
N PRO A 80 10.48 -8.13 22.87
CA PRO A 80 10.33 -8.83 21.61
C PRO A 80 9.83 -7.89 20.51
N LEU A 81 10.52 -7.92 19.38
CA LEU A 81 10.26 -7.06 18.23
C LEU A 81 8.91 -7.38 17.55
N CYS A 82 8.36 -8.57 17.81
CA CYS A 82 7.11 -9.04 17.24
C CYS A 82 6.25 -9.73 18.30
N GLU A 83 4.95 -9.50 18.26
CA GLU A 83 3.94 -10.15 19.12
C GLU A 83 3.11 -11.11 18.28
N GLU A 84 2.85 -12.31 18.79
CA GLU A 84 1.99 -13.30 18.12
C GLU A 84 0.53 -12.97 18.39
N LYS A 85 -0.26 -12.77 17.34
CA LYS A 85 -1.68 -12.46 17.42
C LYS A 85 -2.48 -13.26 16.40
N ALA A 86 -3.76 -13.49 16.69
CA ALA A 86 -4.66 -14.16 15.78
C ALA A 86 -5.32 -13.15 14.82
N VAL A 87 -5.46 -13.52 13.56
CA VAL A 87 -6.18 -12.73 12.56
C VAL A 87 -7.69 -12.91 12.76
N GLU A 88 -8.43 -11.80 12.84
CA GLU A 88 -9.89 -11.80 12.94
C GLU A 88 -10.56 -11.74 11.56
N ALA A 89 -9.98 -10.98 10.64
CA ALA A 89 -10.46 -10.86 9.26
C ALA A 89 -9.34 -10.41 8.32
N ASP A 90 -9.31 -10.96 7.11
CA ASP A 90 -8.48 -10.45 6.02
C ASP A 90 -9.29 -9.45 5.18
N MET A 91 -8.80 -8.21 5.09
CA MET A 91 -9.40 -7.11 4.34
C MET A 91 -8.61 -6.81 3.05
N GLY A 92 -7.81 -7.76 2.56
CA GLY A 92 -7.08 -7.67 1.30
C GLY A 92 -5.66 -7.14 1.45
N THR A 93 -5.47 -5.84 1.71
CA THR A 93 -4.11 -5.27 1.94
C THR A 93 -3.77 -5.13 3.43
N THR A 94 -4.79 -5.22 4.27
CA THR A 94 -4.71 -5.13 5.72
C THR A 94 -5.44 -6.31 6.35
N VAL A 95 -5.11 -6.63 7.59
CA VAL A 95 -5.81 -7.61 8.41
C VAL A 95 -6.35 -6.93 9.66
N LEU A 96 -7.48 -7.43 10.16
CA LEU A 96 -8.03 -7.05 11.45
C LEU A 96 -7.44 -7.97 12.53
N ILE A 97 -6.87 -7.38 13.58
CA ILE A 97 -6.27 -8.09 14.72
C ILE A 97 -6.64 -7.31 15.98
N GLU A 98 -7.34 -7.92 16.92
CA GLU A 98 -7.79 -7.29 18.19
C GLU A 98 -8.50 -5.96 17.95
N GLY A 99 -9.40 -5.90 16.96
CA GLY A 99 -10.09 -4.67 16.56
C GLY A 99 -9.21 -3.59 15.91
N ARG A 100 -7.93 -3.87 15.62
CA ARG A 100 -7.00 -2.94 14.94
C ARG A 100 -6.73 -3.37 13.51
N VAL A 101 -6.71 -2.40 12.60
CA VAL A 101 -6.35 -2.62 11.19
C VAL A 101 -4.83 -2.54 11.05
N VAL A 102 -4.20 -3.65 10.67
CA VAL A 102 -2.75 -3.78 10.51
C VAL A 102 -2.42 -4.08 9.05
N ASN A 103 -1.45 -3.35 8.48
CA ASN A 103 -0.97 -3.61 7.13
C ASN A 103 -0.15 -4.91 7.09
N LYS A 104 -0.35 -5.74 6.05
CA LYS A 104 0.35 -7.01 5.84
C LYS A 104 1.88 -6.88 5.80
N ASP A 105 2.42 -5.71 5.48
CA ASP A 105 3.86 -5.39 5.52
C ASP A 105 4.45 -5.40 6.94
N HIS A 106 3.60 -5.18 7.94
CA HIS A 106 3.96 -5.21 9.36
C HIS A 106 3.78 -6.60 9.99
N LEU A 107 3.35 -7.58 9.21
CA LEU A 107 3.18 -8.96 9.63
C LEU A 107 4.33 -9.83 9.13
N LYS A 108 4.69 -10.81 9.95
CA LYS A 108 5.55 -11.93 9.55
C LYS A 108 4.77 -13.24 9.71
N CYS A 109 4.89 -14.08 8.70
CA CYS A 109 4.42 -15.47 8.75
C CYS A 109 5.26 -16.25 9.75
N ARG A 110 4.62 -17.16 10.49
CA ARG A 110 5.32 -18.02 11.44
C ARG A 110 6.10 -19.09 10.67
N ALA A 111 7.44 -19.09 10.78
CA ALA A 111 8.32 -20.00 10.04
C ALA A 111 8.24 -21.49 10.46
N HIS A 112 7.26 -21.89 11.28
CA HIS A 112 7.11 -23.26 11.81
C HIS A 112 5.77 -23.92 11.44
N GLN A 113 4.96 -23.30 10.58
CA GLN A 113 3.85 -23.99 9.94
C GLN A 113 4.30 -24.47 8.55
N ARG A 114 3.99 -25.72 8.21
CA ARG A 114 4.40 -26.45 6.99
C ARG A 114 3.88 -25.84 5.67
N SER A 115 3.35 -24.64 5.71
CA SER A 115 2.81 -23.92 4.57
C SER A 115 3.21 -22.44 4.70
N PRO A 116 3.92 -21.87 3.72
CA PRO A 116 4.07 -20.42 3.66
C PRO A 116 2.67 -19.78 3.64
N CYS A 117 2.51 -18.58 4.22
CA CYS A 117 1.31 -17.78 3.97
C CYS A 117 1.13 -17.76 2.45
N ARG A 118 -0.02 -18.22 1.96
CA ARG A 118 -0.25 -18.38 0.54
C ARG A 118 0.01 -17.05 -0.15
N ALA A 119 0.79 -17.13 -1.22
CA ALA A 119 1.07 -16.06 -2.16
C ALA A 119 -0.02 -16.01 -3.24
#